data_AF-A0A1A8EVT2-F1
#
_entry.id   AF-A0A1A8EVT2-F1
#
_cell.length_a   1.000
_cell.length_b   1.000
_cell.length_c   1.000
_cell.angle_alpha   90.00
_cell.angle_beta   90.00
_cell.angle_gamma   90.00
#
_symmetry.space_group_name_H-M   'P 1'
#
loop_
_entity.id
_entity.type
_entity.pdbx_description
1 polymer ?
#
loop_
_entity_poly.entity_id
_entity_poly.type
_entity_poly.pdbx_seq_one_letter_code
_entity_poly.pdbx_strand_id
1 'polypeptide(L)'
;PADDLPPELYPGTNLQMTVHEYQLTYFQNKFLRYTDLDSEDRDLKYTIIQLPTDTDENNPVVLGALVLTENSNTEVTSFTQAQINHHKIAYKPPDLELGITTHVVQFRYTVEDLSRNTA
;
A
#
# COMPACT_ATOMS: atom_id res chain seq x y z
N PRO A 1 25.75 -12.60 -9.97
CA PRO A 1 24.41 -13.03 -10.44
C PRO A 1 23.74 -11.83 -11.09
N ALA A 2 23.02 -12.04 -12.19
CA ALA A 2 22.07 -11.03 -12.65
C ALA A 2 20.84 -11.11 -11.74
N ASP A 3 20.17 -9.99 -11.56
CA ASP A 3 18.88 -9.90 -10.87
C ASP A 3 17.79 -10.04 -11.95
N ASP A 4 17.15 -11.20 -11.98
CA ASP A 4 16.27 -11.66 -13.06
C ASP A 4 14.95 -12.30 -12.59
N LEU A 5 14.72 -12.35 -11.28
CA LEU A 5 13.45 -12.80 -10.71
C LEU A 5 12.57 -11.61 -10.32
N PRO A 6 11.23 -11.74 -10.46
CA PRO A 6 10.31 -10.75 -9.93
C PRO A 6 10.18 -10.86 -8.40
N PRO A 7 9.87 -9.75 -7.71
CA PRO A 7 9.56 -9.79 -6.28
C PRO A 7 8.36 -10.68 -5.98
N GLU A 8 8.34 -11.30 -4.80
CA GLU A 8 7.25 -12.16 -4.36
C GLU A 8 6.64 -11.66 -3.03
N LEU A 9 5.35 -11.96 -2.83
CA LEU A 9 4.67 -11.63 -1.58
C LEU A 9 5.31 -12.41 -0.42
N TYR A 10 5.74 -11.71 0.63
CA TYR A 10 6.40 -12.38 1.75
C TYR A 10 5.45 -13.35 2.47
N PRO A 11 5.88 -14.59 2.79
CA PRO A 11 5.01 -15.58 3.42
C PRO A 11 4.34 -15.07 4.70
N GLY A 12 3.02 -15.22 4.79
CA GLY A 12 2.22 -14.77 5.93
C GLY A 12 1.71 -13.32 5.83
N THR A 13 2.04 -12.59 4.76
CA THR A 13 1.43 -11.30 4.45
C THR A 13 0.00 -11.51 3.94
N ASN A 14 -0.97 -10.75 4.46
CA ASN A 14 -2.39 -10.97 4.14
C ASN A 14 -3.03 -9.89 3.26
N LEU A 15 -2.33 -8.78 2.95
CA LEU A 15 -2.82 -7.67 2.12
C LEU A 15 -4.10 -6.99 2.64
N GLN A 16 -4.41 -7.14 3.93
CA GLN A 16 -5.64 -6.65 4.53
C GLN A 16 -5.38 -5.99 5.88
N MET A 17 -6.00 -4.82 6.09
CA MET A 17 -5.92 -4.08 7.34
C MET A 17 -7.26 -3.44 7.67
N THR A 18 -7.59 -3.37 8.96
CA THR A 18 -8.74 -2.61 9.45
C THR A 18 -8.34 -1.16 9.62
N VAL A 19 -9.17 -0.26 9.12
CA VAL A 19 -9.01 1.19 9.20
C VAL A 19 -10.22 1.79 9.91
N HIS A 20 -10.05 2.96 10.52
CA HIS A 20 -11.11 3.68 11.21
C HIS A 20 -11.28 5.06 10.61
N GLU A 21 -12.52 5.56 10.57
CA GLU A 21 -12.80 6.94 10.13
C GLU A 21 -11.96 7.95 10.92
N TYR A 22 -11.51 8.99 10.24
CA TYR A 22 -10.70 10.08 10.81
C TYR A 22 -9.38 9.63 11.48
N GLN A 23 -8.99 8.36 11.33
CA GLN A 23 -7.78 7.82 11.92
C GLN A 23 -6.78 7.38 10.85
N LEU A 24 -5.58 7.95 10.92
CA LEU A 24 -4.46 7.50 10.11
C LEU A 24 -4.07 6.07 10.49
N THR A 25 -3.96 5.18 9.50
CA THR A 25 -3.61 3.78 9.75
C THR A 25 -2.31 3.41 9.05
N TYR A 26 -1.28 3.08 9.83
CA TYR A 26 0.06 2.76 9.33
C TYR A 26 0.11 1.39 8.63
N PHE A 27 0.80 1.34 7.48
CA PHE A 27 1.15 0.06 6.88
C PHE A 27 2.20 -0.63 7.75
N GLN A 28 2.03 -1.94 7.92
CA GLN A 28 2.92 -2.82 8.67
C GLN A 28 3.28 -4.01 7.80
N ASN A 29 4.42 -4.64 8.09
CA ASN A 29 4.92 -5.78 7.33
C ASN A 29 3.97 -6.99 7.27
N LYS A 30 3.09 -7.16 8.26
CA LYS A 30 2.05 -8.21 8.22
C LYS A 30 0.98 -7.97 7.15
N PHE A 31 0.79 -6.72 6.75
CA PHE A 31 -0.23 -6.32 5.79
C PHE A 31 0.36 -6.13 4.40
N LEU A 32 1.55 -5.54 4.28
CA LEU A 32 2.16 -5.26 2.99
C LEU A 32 3.67 -5.48 3.09
N ARG A 33 4.14 -6.60 2.54
CA ARG A 33 5.55 -6.94 2.47
C ARG A 33 5.81 -7.86 1.29
N TYR A 34 6.79 -7.48 0.49
CA TYR A 34 7.36 -8.29 -0.57
C TYR A 34 8.81 -8.59 -0.24
N THR A 35 9.33 -9.63 -0.87
CA THR A 35 10.73 -10.05 -0.76
C THR A 35 11.22 -10.47 -2.12
N ASP A 36 12.52 -10.41 -2.30
CA ASP A 36 13.17 -10.81 -3.52
C ASP A 36 14.39 -11.69 -3.20
N LEU A 37 14.69 -12.67 -4.05
CA LEU A 37 15.74 -13.66 -3.78
C LEU A 37 17.13 -13.17 -4.20
N ASP A 38 17.19 -12.19 -5.11
CA ASP A 38 18.38 -11.69 -5.78
C ASP A 38 18.52 -10.16 -5.70
N SER A 39 17.53 -9.44 -5.17
CA SER A 39 17.60 -8.03 -4.77
C SER A 39 17.45 -7.82 -3.25
N GLU A 40 17.82 -6.62 -2.78
CA GLU A 40 17.55 -6.21 -1.40
C GLU A 40 16.07 -5.81 -1.21
N ASP A 41 15.32 -6.54 -0.37
CA ASP A 41 13.92 -6.28 -0.03
C ASP A 41 13.61 -4.79 0.21
N ARG A 42 14.52 -4.08 0.89
CA ARG A 42 14.33 -2.68 1.33
C ARG A 42 14.12 -1.70 0.16
N ASP A 43 14.68 -2.03 -1.00
CA ASP A 43 14.70 -1.18 -2.20
C ASP A 43 13.52 -1.49 -3.13
N LEU A 44 12.75 -2.55 -2.86
CA LEU A 44 11.54 -2.89 -3.59
C LEU A 44 10.57 -1.71 -3.58
N LYS A 45 10.15 -1.30 -4.78
CA LYS A 45 9.34 -0.11 -5.00
C LYS A 45 7.91 -0.50 -5.35
N TYR A 46 7.00 0.03 -4.56
CA TYR A 46 5.56 -0.05 -4.77
C TYR A 46 5.12 1.16 -5.60
N THR A 47 4.32 0.93 -6.63
CA THR A 47 3.68 2.00 -7.41
C THR A 47 2.18 1.77 -7.46
N ILE A 48 1.40 2.73 -6.95
CA ILE A 48 -0.06 2.68 -6.95
C ILE A 48 -0.56 2.93 -8.38
N ILE A 49 -1.30 1.98 -8.93
CA ILE A 49 -1.92 2.06 -10.26
C ILE A 49 -3.44 2.34 -10.18
N GLN A 50 -4.05 2.10 -9.02
CA GLN A 50 -5.43 2.49 -8.72
C GLN A 50 -5.50 3.01 -7.28
N LEU A 51 -6.01 4.22 -7.09
CA LEU A 51 -6.20 4.83 -5.77
C LEU A 51 -7.17 4.00 -4.90
N PRO A 52 -7.13 4.17 -3.56
CA PRO A 52 -8.08 3.53 -2.66
C PRO A 52 -9.52 3.86 -3.07
N THR A 53 -10.22 2.88 -3.62
CA THR A 53 -11.58 3.00 -4.14
C THR A 53 -12.49 2.04 -3.41
N ASP A 54 -13.72 2.46 -3.11
CA ASP A 54 -14.75 1.54 -2.60
C ASP A 54 -14.97 0.39 -3.58
N THR A 55 -15.09 -0.82 -3.05
CA THR A 55 -15.35 -2.04 -3.85
C THR A 55 -16.79 -2.16 -4.35
N ASP A 56 -17.71 -1.28 -3.96
CA ASP A 56 -19.05 -1.21 -4.57
C ASP A 56 -18.93 -0.84 -6.06
N GLU A 57 -19.00 -1.86 -6.91
CA GLU A 57 -18.87 -1.73 -8.36
C GLU A 57 -19.93 -0.83 -8.99
N ASN A 58 -21.07 -0.60 -8.32
CA ASN A 58 -22.12 0.27 -8.83
C ASN A 58 -21.79 1.75 -8.67
N ASN A 59 -20.89 2.09 -7.74
CA ASN A 59 -20.47 3.45 -7.48
C ASN A 59 -19.02 3.50 -6.96
N PRO A 60 -18.02 3.29 -7.83
CA PRO A 60 -16.62 3.32 -7.44
C PRO A 60 -16.22 4.74 -7.06
N VAL A 61 -16.18 5.01 -5.75
CA VAL A 61 -15.75 6.30 -5.19
C VAL A 61 -14.37 6.14 -4.57
N VAL A 62 -13.47 7.08 -4.85
CA VAL A 62 -12.17 7.14 -4.16
C VAL A 62 -12.42 7.47 -2.70
N LEU A 63 -12.05 6.56 -1.81
CA LEU A 63 -12.19 6.70 -0.37
C LEU A 63 -10.79 6.77 0.24
N GLY A 64 -10.31 8.00 0.43
CA GLY A 64 -9.03 8.26 1.07
C GLY A 64 -7.83 8.16 0.13
N ALA A 65 -6.64 8.18 0.72
CA ALA A 65 -5.38 8.16 0.01
C ALA A 65 -4.27 7.51 0.85
N LEU A 66 -3.20 7.07 0.19
CA LEU A 66 -1.96 6.74 0.88
C LEU A 66 -1.16 8.03 1.08
N VAL A 67 -0.62 8.24 2.28
CA VAL A 67 0.10 9.46 2.66
C VAL A 67 1.39 9.16 3.42
N LEU A 68 2.29 10.14 3.49
CA LEU A 68 3.41 10.12 4.42
C LEU A 68 2.94 10.28 5.86
N THR A 69 3.59 9.58 6.78
CA THR A 69 3.23 9.65 8.21
C THR A 69 3.79 10.88 8.89
N GLU A 70 4.93 11.38 8.41
CA GLU A 70 5.53 12.65 8.86
C GLU A 70 4.72 13.87 8.40
N ASN A 71 3.99 13.75 7.28
CA ASN A 71 3.11 14.78 6.76
C ASN A 71 1.89 14.14 6.06
N SER A 72 0.79 14.01 6.80
CA SER A 72 -0.47 13.41 6.31
C SER A 72 -1.21 14.24 5.25
N ASN A 73 -0.66 15.38 4.83
CA ASN A 73 -1.14 16.16 3.68
C ASN A 73 -0.38 15.81 2.39
N THR A 74 0.69 15.02 2.48
CA THR A 74 1.45 14.56 1.31
C THR A 74 0.96 13.18 0.90
N GLU A 75 0.15 13.16 -0.14
CA GLU A 75 -0.24 11.91 -0.81
C GLU A 75 0.96 11.26 -1.48
N VAL A 76 1.00 9.93 -1.45
CA VAL A 76 2.05 9.13 -2.07
C VAL A 76 1.42 8.14 -3.04
N THR A 77 1.98 8.10 -4.25
CA THR A 77 1.64 7.12 -5.28
C THR A 77 2.77 6.13 -5.51
N SER A 78 3.92 6.32 -4.87
CA SER A 78 5.00 5.34 -4.83
C SER A 78 5.77 5.42 -3.51
N PHE A 79 6.28 4.28 -3.07
CA PHE A 79 7.06 4.14 -1.85
C PHE A 79 7.88 2.85 -1.86
N THR A 80 8.82 2.70 -0.94
CA THR A 80 9.65 1.49 -0.83
C THR A 80 9.27 0.59 0.33
N GLN A 81 9.72 -0.67 0.29
CA GLN A 81 9.61 -1.58 1.44
C GLN A 81 10.28 -1.01 2.69
N ALA A 82 11.40 -0.29 2.55
CA ALA A 82 12.02 0.40 3.68
C ALA A 82 11.05 1.41 4.33
N GLN A 83 10.28 2.14 3.53
CA GLN A 83 9.29 3.09 4.07
C GLN A 83 8.16 2.37 4.82
N ILE A 84 7.72 1.19 4.38
CA ILE A 84 6.79 0.36 5.16
C ILE A 84 7.45 -0.13 6.46
N ASN A 85 8.67 -0.67 6.38
CA ASN A 85 9.41 -1.18 7.54
C ASN A 85 9.58 -0.12 8.64
N HIS A 86 9.75 1.14 8.23
CA HIS A 86 9.91 2.29 9.12
C HIS A 86 8.60 3.02 9.44
N HIS A 87 7.43 2.48 9.09
CA HIS A 87 6.11 3.09 9.32
C HIS A 87 6.01 4.52 8.75
N LYS A 88 6.58 4.75 7.55
CA LYS A 88 6.56 6.04 6.86
C LYS A 88 5.34 6.23 5.96
N ILE A 89 4.60 5.16 5.68
CA ILE A 89 3.42 5.16 4.81
C ILE A 89 2.19 4.78 5.64
N ALA A 90 1.10 5.49 5.42
CA ALA A 90 -0.19 5.20 6.02
C ALA A 90 -1.33 5.42 5.05
N TYR A 91 -2.45 4.77 5.33
CA TYR A 91 -3.72 5.11 4.73
C TYR A 91 -4.40 6.22 5.54
N LYS A 92 -4.85 7.27 4.84
CA LYS A 92 -5.67 8.35 5.36
C LYS A 92 -7.09 8.18 4.83
N PRO A 93 -8.07 7.89 5.70
CA PRO A 93 -9.48 7.89 5.33
C PRO A 93 -9.92 9.24 4.76
N PRO A 94 -10.97 9.29 3.93
CA PRO A 94 -11.52 10.55 3.44
C PRO A 94 -12.06 11.40 4.61
N ASP A 95 -12.06 12.72 4.43
CA ASP A 95 -12.67 13.66 5.39
C ASP A 95 -14.18 13.77 5.11
N LEU A 96 -14.87 12.64 5.24
CA LEU A 96 -16.30 12.49 5.01
C LEU A 96 -16.87 11.55 6.09
N GLU A 97 -18.08 11.85 6.58
CA GLU A 97 -18.83 10.95 7.45
C GLU A 97 -19.43 9.82 6.59
N LEU A 98 -18.91 8.59 6.73
CA LEU A 98 -19.39 7.41 6.00
C LEU A 98 -20.52 6.70 6.75
N GLY A 99 -20.78 7.10 8.00
CA GLY A 99 -21.88 6.59 8.82
C GLY A 99 -21.60 5.20 9.38
N ILE A 100 -22.65 4.39 9.60
CA ILE A 100 -22.53 3.05 10.23
C ILE A 100 -22.26 1.93 9.23
N THR A 101 -22.22 2.23 7.93
CA THR A 101 -21.97 1.23 6.88
C THR A 101 -20.50 0.84 6.87
N THR A 102 -20.24 -0.46 6.81
CA THR A 102 -18.87 -0.94 6.64
C THR A 102 -18.49 -0.84 5.16
N HIS A 103 -17.39 -0.14 4.90
CA HIS A 103 -16.83 0.02 3.56
C HIS A 103 -15.61 -0.89 3.39
N VAL A 104 -15.50 -1.51 2.22
CA VAL A 104 -14.29 -2.22 1.82
C VAL A 104 -13.62 -1.36 0.75
N VAL A 105 -12.41 -0.92 1.05
CA VAL A 105 -11.62 -0.05 0.17
C VAL A 105 -10.45 -0.86 -0.37
N GLN A 106 -10.25 -0.79 -1.68
CA GLN A 106 -9.15 -1.45 -2.37
C GLN A 106 -8.32 -0.44 -3.16
N PHE A 107 -7.00 -0.58 -3.10
CA PHE A 107 -6.08 0.05 -4.04
C PHE A 107 -5.34 -1.04 -4.81
N ARG A 108 -4.86 -0.72 -6.01
CA ARG A 108 -4.03 -1.64 -6.81
C ARG A 108 -2.65 -1.02 -6.98
N TYR A 109 -1.64 -1.87 -6.98
CA TYR A 109 -0.25 -1.46 -7.09
C TYR A 109 0.55 -2.52 -7.84
N THR A 110 1.73 -2.13 -8.29
CA THR A 110 2.79 -3.04 -8.76
C THR A 110 3.98 -2.96 -7.81
N VAL A 111 4.78 -4.02 -7.75
CA VAL A 111 6.05 -4.04 -7.01
C VAL A 111 7.18 -4.31 -7.99
N GLU A 112 8.16 -3.41 -8.07
CA GLU A 112 9.33 -3.54 -8.94
C GLU A 112 10.64 -3.54 -8.13
N ASP A 113 11.60 -4.37 -8.53
CA ASP A 113 12.99 -4.29 -8.08
C ASP A 113 13.79 -3.23 -8.87
N LEU A 114 15.10 -3.15 -8.60
CA LEU A 114 16.00 -2.21 -9.29
C LEU A 114 16.31 -2.60 -10.74
N SER A 115 16.14 -3.87 -11.08
CA SER A 115 16.31 -4.45 -12.42
C SER A 115 15.02 -4.41 -13.25
N ARG A 116 13.92 -3.92 -12.66
CA ARG A 116 12.59 -3.72 -13.23
C ARG A 116 11.79 -5.00 -13.44
N ASN A 117 12.12 -6.09 -12.75
CA ASN A 117 11.20 -7.21 -12.70
C ASN A 117 10.01 -6.81 -11.80
N THR A 118 8.80 -7.26 -12.15
CA THR A 118 7.56 -6.72 -11.57
C THR A 118 6.60 -7.82 -11.15
N ALA A 119 5.93 -7.61 -10.02
CA ALA A 119 4.82 -8.41 -9.49
C ALA A 119 3.48 -7.65 -9.49
#